data_AF-A0A5C7ZHK7-F1
#
_entry.id   AF-A0A5C7ZHK7-F1
#
_cell.length_a   1.000
_cell.length_b   1.000
_cell.length_c   1.000
_cell.angle_alpha   90.00
_cell.angle_beta   90.00
_cell.angle_gamma   90.00
#
_symmetry.space_group_name_H-M   'P 1'
#
loop_
_entity.id
_entity.type
_entity.pdbx_description
1 polymer ?
#
loop_
_entity_poly.entity_id
_entity_poly.type
_entity_poly.pdbx_seq_one_letter_code
_entity_poly.pdbx_strand_id
1 'polypeptide(L)'
;MGLTINTNVVSLNVQRQLHGSQNTLTTAMQRLSSGLRVNSARDDAAGLAIAERMSAQIRGQNQAARNANDGISLLQTAEGALGGVAANLQRMRELAVQSANATNSASDRQALQMEAAQLAAEIERTGTTTEFNAQKVFDQSRNKRTGYSDATKDPVMEGLEGGWLENSEELIQRYYGIAASGNAISIELTSFTDGAGNTAARVVSSVGASGPGTDIKLQVDLADFVPPNLPNGGSAPFYSDRIIAHEMVHAVMATAQSWGELANNGQATWFIEGAAEFIHGAEERVQADTVAATLADDISAWGSTSVDYSSGYTAVRYLHQKIKGAGGTGIGDMLQYLQTNAGKTFDDAFANATHGAYADFAAFKADFDANKAGFVATFDFSNTDTGAIGGLDVDGGEIRTAQSTLHDFGGRSGTDVLSGFSETWETVAKAGLSGTRMSFQVGANKGETIDTSIGSMNLNALGLADLDISSADGSWLAMRRIDKALEYVSGTRARIGAQMSRLESTISNLQSSSENLAASRSRVMDADFAMETATLSRGQILQQAATAMVAQANQLPQAVVALLR
;
A
#
# COMPACT_ATOMS: atom_id res chain seq x y z
N MET A 1 -45.14 -80.40 42.83
CA MET A 1 -45.87 -79.44 41.98
C MET A 1 -47.32 -79.87 41.93
N GLY A 2 -48.26 -79.05 42.39
CA GLY A 2 -49.68 -79.39 42.37
C GLY A 2 -50.22 -79.37 40.93
N LEU A 3 -50.82 -80.47 40.48
CA LEU A 3 -51.55 -80.56 39.22
C LEU A 3 -52.83 -79.72 39.35
N THR A 4 -52.83 -78.52 38.76
CA THR A 4 -53.99 -77.63 38.70
C THR A 4 -54.64 -77.76 37.33
N ILE A 5 -55.93 -78.10 37.28
CA ILE A 5 -56.63 -78.46 36.03
C ILE A 5 -57.21 -77.23 35.32
N ASN A 6 -57.58 -76.18 36.06
CA ASN A 6 -58.18 -74.95 35.51
C ASN A 6 -57.18 -73.95 34.93
N THR A 7 -55.88 -74.04 35.24
CA THR A 7 -54.88 -73.09 34.75
C THR A 7 -53.60 -73.83 34.36
N ASN A 8 -53.36 -73.95 33.05
CA ASN A 8 -52.17 -74.62 32.52
C ASN A 8 -50.97 -73.66 32.49
N VAL A 9 -50.23 -73.63 33.59
CA VAL A 9 -49.05 -72.78 33.76
C VAL A 9 -47.94 -73.11 32.73
N VAL A 10 -47.84 -74.36 32.28
CA VAL A 10 -46.85 -74.78 31.28
C VAL A 10 -47.18 -74.19 29.91
N SER A 11 -48.44 -74.30 29.48
CA SER A 11 -48.91 -73.71 28.21
C SER A 11 -48.81 -72.19 28.21
N LEU A 12 -49.17 -71.52 29.32
CA LEU A 12 -49.01 -70.06 29.46
C LEU A 12 -47.55 -69.61 29.40
N ASN A 13 -46.63 -70.41 29.93
CA ASN A 13 -45.19 -70.14 29.84
C ASN A 13 -44.68 -70.29 28.40
N VAL A 14 -45.03 -71.39 27.71
CA VAL A 14 -44.65 -71.59 26.31
C VAL A 14 -45.28 -70.53 25.39
N GLN A 15 -46.53 -70.12 25.62
CA GLN A 15 -47.14 -69.01 24.88
C GLN A 15 -46.42 -67.68 25.11
N ARG A 16 -45.99 -67.38 26.34
CA ARG A 16 -45.16 -66.20 26.63
C ARG A 16 -43.82 -66.25 25.89
N GLN A 17 -43.19 -67.42 25.84
CA GLN A 17 -41.94 -67.65 25.11
C GLN A 17 -42.14 -67.53 23.59
N LEU A 18 -43.27 -68.02 23.06
CA LEU A 18 -43.66 -67.88 21.65
C LEU A 18 -43.86 -66.41 21.28
N HIS A 19 -44.58 -65.63 22.09
CA HIS A 19 -44.72 -64.19 21.89
C HIS A 19 -43.36 -63.47 21.94
N GLY A 20 -42.46 -63.87 22.84
CA GLY A 20 -41.09 -63.38 22.85
C GLY A 20 -40.33 -63.67 21.55
N SER A 21 -40.43 -64.89 21.02
CA SER A 21 -39.79 -65.30 19.76
C SER A 21 -40.39 -64.57 18.55
N GLN A 22 -41.71 -64.37 18.53
CA GLN A 22 -42.41 -63.62 17.48
C GLN A 22 -41.92 -62.17 17.42
N ASN A 23 -41.75 -61.52 18.58
CA ASN A 23 -41.23 -60.15 18.65
C ASN A 23 -39.78 -60.07 18.14
N THR A 24 -38.91 -61.00 18.53
CA THR A 24 -37.52 -61.06 18.04
C THR A 24 -37.47 -61.25 16.52
N LEU A 25 -38.33 -62.11 15.97
CA LEU A 25 -38.44 -62.33 14.52
C LEU A 25 -38.87 -61.06 13.79
N THR A 26 -39.89 -60.36 14.30
CA THR A 26 -40.36 -59.09 13.72
C THR A 26 -39.25 -58.03 13.74
N THR A 27 -38.52 -57.89 14.84
CA THR A 27 -37.38 -56.95 14.93
C THR A 27 -36.27 -57.31 13.95
N ALA A 28 -35.86 -58.59 13.88
CA ALA A 28 -34.82 -59.03 12.95
C ALA A 28 -35.23 -58.81 11.48
N MET A 29 -36.49 -59.09 11.11
CA MET A 29 -37.01 -58.78 9.78
C MET A 29 -37.01 -57.28 9.49
N GLN A 30 -37.39 -56.44 10.46
CA GLN A 30 -37.38 -54.98 10.30
C GLN A 30 -35.95 -54.46 10.10
N ARG A 31 -34.97 -54.97 10.84
CA ARG A 31 -33.56 -54.59 10.71
C ARG A 31 -32.94 -55.05 9.40
N LEU A 32 -33.23 -56.28 8.96
CA LEU A 32 -32.79 -56.78 7.65
C LEU A 32 -33.42 -56.01 6.49
N SER A 33 -34.70 -55.65 6.61
CA SER A 33 -35.42 -54.88 5.58
C SER A 33 -34.95 -53.42 5.48
N SER A 34 -34.61 -52.79 6.61
CA SER A 34 -34.14 -51.40 6.66
C SER A 34 -32.64 -51.26 6.43
N GLY A 35 -31.87 -52.33 6.68
CA GLY A 35 -30.42 -52.29 6.78
C GLY A 35 -29.92 -51.60 8.06
N LEU A 36 -30.82 -51.16 8.96
CA LEU A 36 -30.48 -50.41 10.16
C LEU A 36 -30.75 -51.24 11.41
N ARG A 37 -29.77 -51.31 12.31
CA ARG A 37 -29.90 -51.85 13.67
C ARG A 37 -30.86 -50.99 14.51
N VAL A 38 -30.78 -49.67 14.37
CA VAL A 38 -31.61 -48.71 15.10
C VAL A 38 -32.59 -48.09 14.13
N ASN A 39 -33.87 -48.44 14.21
CA ASN A 39 -34.91 -47.92 13.32
C ASN A 39 -35.75 -46.83 13.97
N SER A 40 -35.87 -46.88 15.30
CA SER A 40 -36.67 -45.94 16.08
C SER A 40 -36.01 -45.66 17.43
N ALA A 41 -36.46 -44.59 18.10
CA ALA A 41 -35.98 -44.25 19.45
C ALA A 41 -36.25 -45.36 20.49
N ARG A 42 -37.20 -46.26 20.21
CA ARG A 42 -37.48 -47.44 21.06
C ARG A 42 -36.32 -48.44 21.05
N ASP A 43 -35.57 -48.53 19.95
CA ASP A 43 -34.51 -49.53 19.78
C ASP A 43 -33.23 -49.10 20.51
N ASP A 44 -32.87 -47.82 20.41
CA ASP A 44 -31.68 -47.20 21.03
C ASP A 44 -31.78 -45.67 20.97
N ALA A 45 -32.39 -45.05 21.99
CA ALA A 45 -32.62 -43.60 22.01
C ALA A 45 -31.30 -42.79 21.96
N ALA A 46 -30.25 -43.26 22.65
CA ALA A 46 -28.95 -42.58 22.68
C ALA A 46 -28.21 -42.73 21.34
N GLY A 47 -28.21 -43.95 20.77
CA GLY A 47 -27.61 -44.23 19.46
C GLY A 47 -28.28 -43.42 18.35
N LEU A 48 -29.61 -43.34 18.34
CA LEU A 48 -30.36 -42.54 17.39
C LEU A 48 -30.01 -41.04 17.52
N ALA A 49 -29.99 -40.49 18.73
CA ALA A 49 -29.65 -39.08 18.95
C ALA A 49 -28.21 -38.73 18.55
N ILE A 50 -27.26 -39.65 18.73
CA ILE A 50 -25.88 -39.48 18.24
C ILE A 50 -25.86 -39.50 16.70
N ALA A 51 -26.54 -40.46 16.08
CA ALA A 51 -26.59 -40.60 14.63
C ALA A 51 -27.27 -39.41 13.93
N GLU A 52 -28.31 -38.83 14.54
CA GLU A 52 -28.96 -37.62 14.05
C GLU A 52 -28.02 -36.42 14.08
N ARG A 53 -27.25 -36.25 15.17
CA ARG A 53 -26.22 -35.21 15.26
C ARG A 53 -25.12 -35.41 14.22
N MET A 54 -24.62 -36.64 14.05
CA MET A 54 -23.66 -36.97 12.99
C MET A 54 -24.25 -36.68 11.60
N SER A 55 -25.51 -37.01 11.36
CA SER A 55 -26.20 -36.72 10.08
C SER A 55 -26.29 -35.22 9.82
N ALA A 56 -26.60 -34.43 10.85
CA ALA A 56 -26.63 -32.97 10.76
C ALA A 56 -25.23 -32.41 10.43
N GLN A 57 -24.19 -32.92 11.10
CA GLN A 57 -22.80 -32.52 10.83
C GLN A 57 -22.35 -32.89 9.42
N ILE A 58 -22.60 -34.12 8.95
CA ILE A 58 -22.27 -34.56 7.58
C ILE A 58 -22.92 -33.64 6.54
N ARG A 59 -24.22 -33.35 6.69
CA ARG A 59 -24.93 -32.44 5.79
C ARG A 59 -24.35 -31.02 5.85
N GLY A 60 -24.01 -30.55 7.05
CA GLY A 60 -23.36 -29.26 7.28
C GLY A 60 -22.00 -29.17 6.59
N GLN A 61 -21.13 -30.17 6.77
CA GLN A 61 -19.80 -30.25 6.15
C GLN A 61 -19.89 -30.32 4.62
N ASN A 62 -20.84 -31.09 4.08
CA ASN A 62 -21.05 -31.16 2.63
C ASN A 62 -21.53 -29.81 2.04
N GLN A 63 -22.36 -29.04 2.77
CA GLN A 63 -22.72 -27.69 2.36
C GLN A 63 -21.54 -26.73 2.50
N ALA A 64 -20.77 -26.82 3.58
CA ALA A 64 -19.56 -26.03 3.78
C ALA A 64 -18.53 -26.24 2.66
N ALA A 65 -18.35 -27.48 2.20
CA ALA A 65 -17.49 -27.78 1.07
C ALA A 65 -17.98 -27.11 -0.23
N ARG A 66 -19.30 -27.05 -0.47
CA ARG A 66 -19.87 -26.30 -1.60
C ARG A 66 -19.61 -24.80 -1.47
N ASN A 67 -19.87 -24.22 -0.29
CA ASN A 67 -19.59 -22.80 -0.04
C ASN A 67 -18.11 -22.45 -0.25
N ALA A 68 -17.19 -23.34 0.13
CA ALA A 68 -15.76 -23.16 -0.11
C ALA A 68 -15.42 -23.19 -1.62
N ASN A 69 -16.08 -24.04 -2.41
CA ASN A 69 -15.95 -24.04 -3.87
C ASN A 69 -16.49 -22.75 -4.51
N ASP A 70 -17.59 -22.18 -3.99
CA ASP A 70 -18.09 -20.88 -4.42
C ASP A 70 -17.05 -19.78 -4.15
N GLY A 71 -16.39 -19.83 -2.99
CA GLY A 71 -15.28 -18.94 -2.65
C GLY A 71 -14.09 -19.08 -3.62
N ILE A 72 -13.76 -20.30 -4.05
CA ILE A 72 -12.72 -20.53 -5.07
C ILE A 72 -13.15 -19.92 -6.41
N SER A 73 -14.40 -20.09 -6.83
CA SER A 73 -14.91 -19.57 -8.11
C SER A 73 -14.91 -18.03 -8.14
N LEU A 74 -15.26 -17.39 -7.03
CA LEU A 74 -15.11 -15.94 -6.85
C LEU A 74 -13.65 -15.50 -7.03
N LEU A 75 -12.74 -16.16 -6.30
CA LEU A 75 -11.31 -15.83 -6.31
C LEU A 75 -10.69 -16.04 -7.70
N GLN A 76 -11.10 -17.07 -8.44
CA GLN A 76 -10.70 -17.30 -9.83
C GLN A 76 -11.21 -16.21 -10.77
N THR A 77 -12.45 -15.75 -10.59
CA THR A 77 -13.01 -14.61 -11.34
C THR A 77 -12.17 -13.35 -11.09
N ALA A 78 -11.80 -13.11 -9.84
CA ALA A 78 -10.92 -12.01 -9.46
C ALA A 78 -9.53 -12.13 -10.09
N GLU A 79 -8.91 -13.33 -10.02
CA GLU A 79 -7.57 -13.59 -10.56
C GLU A 79 -7.51 -13.37 -12.07
N GLY A 80 -8.51 -13.86 -12.82
CA GLY A 80 -8.60 -13.65 -14.26
C GLY A 80 -8.70 -12.16 -14.64
N ALA A 81 -9.51 -11.39 -13.91
CA ALA A 81 -9.62 -9.95 -14.10
C ALA A 81 -8.29 -9.23 -13.78
N LEU A 82 -7.59 -9.64 -12.71
CA LEU A 82 -6.27 -9.10 -12.36
C LEU A 82 -5.18 -9.44 -13.38
N GLY A 83 -5.28 -10.59 -14.05
CA GLY A 83 -4.42 -10.95 -15.17
C GLY A 83 -4.54 -9.94 -16.33
N GLY A 84 -5.77 -9.53 -16.66
CA GLY A 84 -6.03 -8.49 -17.67
C GLY A 84 -5.51 -7.11 -17.25
N VAL A 85 -5.73 -6.72 -15.98
CA VAL A 85 -5.18 -5.46 -15.43
C VAL A 85 -3.65 -5.46 -15.51
N ALA A 86 -2.98 -6.54 -15.11
CA ALA A 86 -1.52 -6.65 -15.16
C ALA A 86 -0.98 -6.53 -16.59
N ALA A 87 -1.64 -7.16 -17.58
CA ALA A 87 -1.25 -7.04 -18.98
C ALA A 87 -1.38 -5.60 -19.51
N ASN A 88 -2.47 -4.91 -19.17
CA ASN A 88 -2.66 -3.50 -19.54
C ASN A 88 -1.60 -2.60 -18.90
N LEU A 89 -1.28 -2.82 -17.61
CA LEU A 89 -0.21 -2.08 -16.93
C LEU A 89 1.16 -2.30 -17.58
N GLN A 90 1.49 -3.53 -17.97
CA GLN A 90 2.73 -3.82 -18.70
C GLN A 90 2.78 -3.09 -20.04
N ARG A 91 1.68 -3.08 -20.80
CA ARG A 91 1.59 -2.32 -22.06
C ARG A 91 1.73 -0.81 -21.83
N MET A 92 1.09 -0.26 -20.80
CA MET A 92 1.26 1.15 -20.43
C MET A 92 2.71 1.49 -20.08
N ARG A 93 3.42 0.57 -19.41
CA ARG A 93 4.84 0.71 -19.10
C ARG A 93 5.69 0.78 -20.38
N GLU A 94 5.41 -0.09 -21.36
CA GLU A 94 6.09 -0.06 -22.66
C GLU A 94 5.90 1.29 -23.37
N LEU A 95 4.68 1.82 -23.36
CA LEU A 95 4.37 3.13 -23.96
C LEU A 95 5.10 4.27 -23.26
N ALA A 96 5.19 4.24 -21.92
CA ALA A 96 5.95 5.21 -21.15
C ALA A 96 7.45 5.15 -21.47
N VAL A 97 8.05 3.95 -21.50
CA VAL A 97 9.45 3.76 -21.94
C VAL A 97 9.65 4.28 -23.35
N GLN A 98 8.73 3.98 -24.27
CA GLN A 98 8.80 4.45 -25.65
C GLN A 98 8.77 5.97 -25.69
N SER A 99 7.83 6.61 -24.98
CA SER A 99 7.61 8.06 -24.98
C SER A 99 8.78 8.86 -24.38
N ALA A 100 9.47 8.27 -23.40
CA ALA A 100 10.65 8.84 -22.75
C ALA A 100 11.83 9.10 -23.71
N ASN A 101 11.87 8.45 -24.89
CA ASN A 101 12.95 8.69 -25.85
C ASN A 101 12.96 10.13 -26.38
N ALA A 102 14.16 10.72 -26.44
CA ALA A 102 14.39 12.08 -26.94
C ALA A 102 14.08 12.23 -28.44
N THR A 103 14.07 11.14 -29.21
CA THR A 103 13.81 11.15 -30.66
C THR A 103 12.32 11.29 -31.01
N ASN A 104 11.40 11.10 -30.06
CA ASN A 104 9.97 11.28 -30.31
C ASN A 104 9.60 12.75 -30.37
N SER A 105 8.80 13.11 -31.36
CA SER A 105 8.19 14.44 -31.42
C SER A 105 7.07 14.59 -30.38
N ALA A 106 6.67 15.84 -30.09
CA ALA A 106 5.52 16.10 -29.24
C ALA A 106 4.23 15.43 -29.76
N SER A 107 4.05 15.37 -31.09
CA SER A 107 2.92 14.67 -31.70
C SER A 107 2.97 13.15 -31.51
N ASP A 108 4.16 12.54 -31.55
CA ASP A 108 4.31 11.10 -31.30
C ASP A 108 3.94 10.77 -29.85
N ARG A 109 4.42 11.59 -28.90
CA ARG A 109 4.09 11.41 -27.47
C ARG A 109 2.60 11.57 -27.20
N GLN A 110 1.92 12.51 -27.87
CA GLN A 110 0.46 12.64 -27.78
C GLN A 110 -0.28 11.41 -28.30
N ALA A 111 0.21 10.78 -29.38
CA ALA A 111 -0.37 9.53 -29.89
C ALA A 111 -0.21 8.38 -28.88
N LEU A 112 0.96 8.25 -28.26
CA LEU A 112 1.22 7.27 -27.19
C LEU A 112 0.33 7.51 -25.97
N GLN A 113 0.14 8.78 -25.57
CA GLN A 113 -0.74 9.16 -24.46
C GLN A 113 -2.19 8.73 -24.72
N MET A 114 -2.69 8.84 -25.96
CA MET A 114 -4.03 8.38 -26.30
C MET A 114 -4.19 6.86 -26.14
N GLU A 115 -3.18 6.07 -26.52
CA GLU A 115 -3.19 4.62 -26.31
C GLU A 115 -3.14 4.28 -24.81
N ALA A 116 -2.26 4.96 -24.04
CA ALA A 116 -2.17 4.79 -22.60
C ALA A 116 -3.50 5.11 -21.89
N ALA A 117 -4.21 6.16 -22.33
CA ALA A 117 -5.52 6.53 -21.79
C ALA A 117 -6.60 5.48 -22.06
N GLN A 118 -6.56 4.80 -23.21
CA GLN A 118 -7.49 3.69 -23.51
C GLN A 118 -7.24 2.48 -22.61
N LEU A 119 -5.97 2.13 -22.39
CA LEU A 119 -5.59 1.05 -21.47
C LEU A 119 -5.99 1.38 -20.03
N ALA A 120 -5.81 2.63 -19.61
CA ALA A 120 -6.26 3.12 -18.31
C ALA A 120 -7.79 2.99 -18.16
N ALA A 121 -8.56 3.38 -19.18
CA ALA A 121 -10.01 3.23 -19.17
C ALA A 121 -10.46 1.75 -19.07
N GLU A 122 -9.72 0.84 -19.70
CA GLU A 122 -10.00 -0.60 -19.61
C GLU A 122 -9.68 -1.17 -18.22
N ILE A 123 -8.63 -0.69 -17.56
CA ILE A 123 -8.31 -1.00 -16.16
C ILE A 123 -9.44 -0.50 -15.24
N GLU A 124 -9.86 0.76 -15.40
CA GLU A 124 -10.98 1.35 -14.66
C GLU A 124 -12.26 0.51 -14.81
N ARG A 125 -12.59 0.15 -16.04
CA ARG A 125 -13.75 -0.69 -16.35
C ARG A 125 -13.64 -2.04 -15.66
N THR A 126 -12.49 -2.71 -15.74
CA THR A 126 -12.27 -4.03 -15.11
C THR A 126 -12.39 -3.95 -13.59
N GLY A 127 -11.82 -2.92 -12.96
CA GLY A 127 -11.89 -2.72 -11.51
C GLY A 127 -13.28 -2.37 -10.98
N THR A 128 -14.11 -1.70 -11.79
CA THR A 128 -15.44 -1.22 -11.36
C THR A 128 -16.60 -2.11 -11.83
N THR A 129 -16.41 -2.93 -12.86
CA THR A 129 -17.49 -3.73 -13.46
C THR A 129 -17.41 -5.23 -13.20
N THR A 130 -16.25 -5.76 -12.80
CA THR A 130 -16.10 -7.20 -12.52
C THR A 130 -17.01 -7.65 -11.36
N GLU A 131 -17.88 -8.61 -11.63
CA GLU A 131 -18.88 -9.12 -10.71
C GLU A 131 -18.89 -10.65 -10.65
N PHE A 132 -19.25 -11.17 -9.47
CA PHE A 132 -19.57 -12.57 -9.26
C PHE A 132 -20.91 -12.62 -8.53
N ASN A 133 -21.89 -13.33 -9.08
CA ASN A 133 -23.25 -13.39 -8.53
C ASN A 133 -23.87 -12.00 -8.26
N ALA A 134 -23.72 -11.08 -9.22
CA ALA A 134 -24.15 -9.67 -9.15
C ALA A 134 -23.53 -8.84 -8.00
N GLN A 135 -22.45 -9.34 -7.38
CA GLN A 135 -21.68 -8.60 -6.39
C GLN A 135 -20.33 -8.20 -6.96
N LYS A 136 -19.92 -6.96 -6.70
CA LYS A 136 -18.60 -6.46 -7.10
C LYS A 136 -17.51 -7.26 -6.40
N VAL A 137 -16.59 -7.78 -7.20
CA VAL A 137 -15.47 -8.60 -6.70
C VAL A 137 -14.40 -7.72 -6.05
N PHE A 138 -14.14 -6.54 -6.63
CA PHE A 138 -13.20 -5.55 -6.13
C PHE A 138 -13.89 -4.51 -5.25
N ASP A 139 -13.13 -3.95 -4.30
CA ASP A 139 -13.57 -2.79 -3.54
C ASP A 139 -13.77 -1.58 -4.47
N GLN A 140 -14.86 -0.84 -4.26
CA GLN A 140 -15.23 0.33 -5.06
C GLN A 140 -14.69 1.65 -4.50
N SER A 141 -13.96 1.59 -3.38
CA SER A 141 -13.23 2.73 -2.81
C SER A 141 -12.28 3.35 -3.85
N ARG A 142 -12.35 4.69 -3.97
CA ARG A 142 -11.46 5.50 -4.83
C ARG A 142 -10.17 5.92 -4.10
N ASN A 143 -9.95 5.48 -2.86
CA ASN A 143 -8.77 5.87 -2.09
C ASN A 143 -7.52 5.26 -2.75
N LYS A 144 -6.49 6.09 -3.00
CA LYS A 144 -5.18 5.63 -3.48
C LYS A 144 -4.63 4.54 -2.55
N ARG A 145 -4.17 3.43 -3.12
CA ARG A 145 -3.65 2.25 -2.40
C ARG A 145 -2.22 1.91 -2.71
N THR A 146 -1.68 2.48 -3.77
CA THR A 146 -0.28 2.40 -4.18
C THR A 146 0.61 3.43 -3.47
N GLY A 147 0.08 4.13 -2.45
CA GLY A 147 0.74 5.23 -1.74
C GLY A 147 0.48 5.27 -0.23
N TYR A 148 0.81 6.40 0.36
CA TYR A 148 0.54 6.80 1.73
C TYR A 148 -0.97 6.97 1.97
N SER A 149 -1.39 6.92 3.23
CA SER A 149 -2.82 6.87 3.59
C SER A 149 -3.64 8.12 3.28
N ASP A 150 -2.98 9.21 2.88
CA ASP A 150 -3.57 10.51 2.68
C ASP A 150 -3.27 11.01 1.25
N ALA A 151 -4.34 11.29 0.49
CA ALA A 151 -4.26 11.67 -0.91
C ALA A 151 -3.53 13.01 -1.14
N THR A 152 -3.40 13.85 -0.11
CA THR A 152 -2.61 15.10 -0.16
C THR A 152 -1.12 14.87 0.03
N LYS A 153 -0.71 13.77 0.69
CA LYS A 153 0.68 13.48 1.05
C LYS A 153 1.43 12.71 -0.03
N ASP A 154 0.69 11.94 -0.82
CA ASP A 154 1.23 11.07 -1.86
C ASP A 154 2.12 11.78 -2.89
N PRO A 155 1.72 12.93 -3.48
CA PRO A 155 2.50 13.50 -4.55
C PRO A 155 3.77 14.21 -4.04
N VAL A 156 3.74 14.71 -2.79
CA VAL A 156 4.93 15.24 -2.11
C VAL A 156 5.95 14.13 -1.88
N MET A 157 5.51 12.99 -1.35
CA MET A 157 6.39 11.83 -1.17
C MET A 157 6.89 11.28 -2.49
N GLU A 158 6.03 11.24 -3.52
CA GLU A 158 6.48 10.94 -4.89
C GLU A 158 7.55 11.91 -5.35
N GLY A 159 7.41 13.22 -5.13
CA GLY A 159 8.42 14.20 -5.52
C GLY A 159 9.74 13.97 -4.79
N LEU A 160 9.69 13.89 -3.46
CA LEU A 160 10.86 13.68 -2.59
C LEU A 160 11.63 12.40 -2.93
N GLU A 161 10.95 11.25 -2.98
CA GLU A 161 11.55 9.95 -3.34
C GLU A 161 11.87 9.82 -4.84
N GLY A 162 11.31 10.72 -5.66
CA GLY A 162 11.27 10.58 -7.12
C GLY A 162 12.35 11.31 -7.84
N GLY A 163 12.75 12.47 -7.32
CA GLY A 163 13.75 13.28 -7.99
C GLY A 163 14.04 14.59 -7.29
N TRP A 164 13.13 15.16 -6.50
CA TRP A 164 13.33 16.49 -5.91
C TRP A 164 14.61 16.56 -5.07
N LEU A 165 14.81 15.59 -4.18
CA LEU A 165 16.00 15.55 -3.33
C LEU A 165 17.28 15.30 -4.14
N GLU A 166 17.27 14.29 -5.01
CA GLU A 166 18.43 13.92 -5.84
C GLU A 166 18.84 15.07 -6.78
N ASN A 167 17.90 15.63 -7.54
CA ASN A 167 18.16 16.73 -8.46
C ASN A 167 18.61 18.00 -7.74
N SER A 168 18.08 18.27 -6.54
CA SER A 168 18.57 19.39 -5.72
C SER A 168 20.05 19.21 -5.38
N GLU A 169 20.45 18.03 -4.92
CA GLU A 169 21.86 17.73 -4.61
C GLU A 169 22.75 17.83 -5.86
N GLU A 170 22.28 17.31 -7.01
CA GLU A 170 23.02 17.41 -8.27
C GLU A 170 23.20 18.86 -8.75
N LEU A 171 22.17 19.70 -8.62
CA LEU A 171 22.26 21.12 -8.97
C LEU A 171 23.27 21.84 -8.07
N ILE A 172 23.20 21.60 -6.76
CA ILE A 172 24.13 22.19 -5.78
C ILE A 172 25.56 21.77 -6.11
N GLN A 173 25.80 20.49 -6.35
CA GLN A 173 27.12 20.00 -6.71
C GLN A 173 27.61 20.60 -8.04
N ARG A 174 26.73 20.70 -9.04
CA ARG A 174 27.07 21.21 -10.37
C ARG A 174 27.42 22.70 -10.37
N TYR A 175 26.63 23.52 -9.68
CA TYR A 175 26.72 24.98 -9.77
C TYR A 175 27.47 25.61 -8.61
N TYR A 176 27.40 25.02 -7.42
CA TYR A 176 28.10 25.52 -6.24
C TYR A 176 29.39 24.76 -5.95
N GLY A 177 29.55 23.55 -6.47
CA GLY A 177 30.76 22.73 -6.27
C GLY A 177 30.89 22.17 -4.86
N ILE A 178 29.86 22.32 -4.02
CA ILE A 178 29.79 21.79 -2.66
C ILE A 178 28.92 20.53 -2.62
N ALA A 179 29.24 19.61 -1.71
CA ALA A 179 28.48 18.38 -1.50
C ALA A 179 28.59 17.92 -0.04
N ALA A 180 27.54 17.28 0.46
CA ALA A 180 27.57 16.63 1.75
C ALA A 180 28.50 15.40 1.73
N SER A 181 28.99 14.98 2.90
CA SER A 181 30.05 13.97 3.03
C SER A 181 29.64 12.78 3.90
N GLY A 182 28.48 12.19 3.60
CA GLY A 182 27.93 11.02 4.30
C GLY A 182 27.27 11.35 5.64
N ASN A 183 26.96 12.63 5.89
CA ASN A 183 26.30 13.08 7.11
C ASN A 183 24.86 12.53 7.18
N ALA A 184 24.39 12.21 8.39
CA ALA A 184 23.00 11.77 8.56
C ALA A 184 22.02 12.94 8.34
N ILE A 185 20.94 12.68 7.61
CA ILE A 185 19.79 13.57 7.45
C ILE A 185 18.50 12.84 7.81
N SER A 186 17.67 13.46 8.64
CA SER A 186 16.33 12.98 8.96
C SER A 186 15.30 13.72 8.10
N ILE A 187 14.43 12.98 7.41
CA ILE A 187 13.35 13.53 6.59
C ILE A 187 12.05 13.35 7.37
N GLU A 188 11.52 14.48 7.83
CA GLU A 188 10.44 14.62 8.79
C GLU A 188 9.22 15.26 8.12
N LEU A 189 8.05 14.64 8.28
CA LEU A 189 6.86 14.88 7.47
C LEU A 189 5.60 15.10 8.31
N THR A 190 5.59 14.60 9.56
CA THR A 190 4.46 14.74 10.48
C THR A 190 4.86 15.28 11.85
N SER A 191 6.15 15.29 12.18
CA SER A 191 6.68 15.90 13.41
C SER A 191 6.67 17.44 13.37
N PHE A 192 6.58 18.05 12.19
CA PHE A 192 6.49 19.48 11.98
C PHE A 192 5.19 19.82 11.25
N THR A 193 4.34 20.61 11.89
CA THR A 193 3.22 21.29 11.23
C THR A 193 2.97 22.63 11.93
N ASP A 194 2.85 23.69 11.14
CA ASP A 194 2.42 25.02 11.60
C ASP A 194 1.04 25.41 11.04
N GLY A 195 0.46 24.54 10.21
CA GLY A 195 -0.86 24.69 9.61
C GLY A 195 -0.80 25.50 8.32
N ALA A 196 -1.82 25.34 7.48
CA ALA A 196 -1.81 25.86 6.12
C ALA A 196 -1.46 27.37 6.00
N GLY A 197 -0.52 27.68 5.11
CA GLY A 197 -0.15 29.03 4.67
C GLY A 197 1.13 29.60 5.28
N ASN A 198 1.97 28.79 5.96
CA ASN A 198 3.20 29.27 6.61
C ASN A 198 4.46 28.59 6.02
N THR A 199 5.25 27.89 6.82
CA THR A 199 6.55 27.35 6.41
C THR A 199 6.37 25.97 5.78
N ALA A 200 6.37 25.94 4.45
CA ALA A 200 6.19 24.70 3.70
C ALA A 200 7.28 23.66 4.01
N ALA A 201 8.54 24.06 4.01
CA ALA A 201 9.64 23.19 4.44
C ALA A 201 10.73 24.03 5.11
N ARG A 202 11.57 23.36 5.91
CA ARG A 202 12.77 23.96 6.48
C ARG A 202 13.84 22.93 6.78
N VAL A 203 15.10 23.34 6.73
CA VAL A 203 16.21 22.60 7.31
C VAL A 203 16.56 23.11 8.70
N VAL A 204 16.62 22.19 9.65
CA VAL A 204 17.12 22.44 11.01
C VAL A 204 18.41 21.68 11.20
N SER A 205 19.38 22.31 11.86
CA SER A 205 20.63 21.69 12.27
C SER A 205 21.04 22.18 13.65
N SER A 206 21.75 21.33 14.38
CA SER A 206 22.47 21.72 15.59
C SER A 206 23.75 22.45 15.20
N VAL A 207 23.84 23.73 15.58
CA VAL A 207 24.93 24.65 15.21
C VAL A 207 25.90 24.80 16.40
N GLY A 208 27.15 24.39 16.20
CA GLY A 208 28.25 24.68 17.13
C GLY A 208 28.83 26.08 16.91
N ALA A 209 29.85 26.45 17.69
CA ALA A 209 30.54 27.74 17.50
C ALA A 209 31.31 27.81 16.16
N SER A 210 31.78 26.67 15.65
CA SER A 210 32.47 26.53 14.36
C SER A 210 32.32 25.10 13.81
N GLY A 211 32.71 24.88 12.56
CA GLY A 211 32.61 23.58 11.89
C GLY A 211 31.21 23.28 11.33
N PRO A 212 31.00 22.05 10.80
CA PRO A 212 29.74 21.66 10.19
C PRO A 212 28.63 21.48 11.23
N GLY A 213 27.39 21.71 10.80
CA GLY A 213 26.18 21.38 11.52
C GLY A 213 26.04 19.87 11.75
N THR A 214 25.29 19.52 12.80
CA THR A 214 24.96 18.13 13.15
C THR A 214 23.46 17.97 13.32
N ASP A 215 22.93 16.74 13.40
CA ASP A 215 21.48 16.48 13.55
C ASP A 215 20.64 17.21 12.48
N ILE A 216 21.02 16.99 11.21
CA ILE A 216 20.36 17.66 10.08
C ILE A 216 18.97 17.05 9.90
N LYS A 217 17.97 17.92 9.84
CA LYS A 217 16.56 17.56 9.66
C LYS A 217 15.97 18.38 8.54
N LEU A 218 15.47 17.71 7.50
CA LEU A 218 14.57 18.30 6.52
C LEU A 218 13.14 18.09 7.04
N GLN A 219 12.49 19.17 7.45
CA GLN A 219 11.11 19.15 7.93
C GLN A 219 10.20 19.69 6.84
N VAL A 220 9.20 18.92 6.44
CA VAL A 220 8.24 19.26 5.38
C VAL A 220 6.84 19.26 5.98
N ASP A 221 6.16 20.42 5.96
CA ASP A 221 4.74 20.50 6.35
C ASP A 221 3.86 20.10 5.16
N LEU A 222 3.29 18.90 5.25
CA LEU A 222 2.40 18.37 4.22
C LEU A 222 1.07 19.15 4.10
N ALA A 223 0.72 20.01 5.05
CA ALA A 223 -0.47 20.86 4.97
C ALA A 223 -0.30 22.03 3.96
N ASP A 224 0.93 22.42 3.66
CA ASP A 224 1.24 23.57 2.79
C ASP A 224 1.38 23.19 1.32
N PHE A 225 1.53 21.91 1.01
CA PHE A 225 1.70 21.41 -0.35
C PHE A 225 0.33 21.11 -0.97
N VAL A 226 -0.60 22.08 -0.99
CA VAL A 226 -2.00 21.88 -1.42
C VAL A 226 -2.45 22.91 -2.48
N PRO A 227 -2.90 22.48 -3.67
CA PRO A 227 -2.93 21.11 -4.17
C PRO A 227 -1.52 20.65 -4.58
N PRO A 228 -1.12 19.41 -4.25
CA PRO A 228 0.18 18.86 -4.61
C PRO A 228 0.20 18.50 -6.11
N ASN A 229 0.42 19.49 -6.96
CA ASN A 229 0.36 19.34 -8.41
C ASN A 229 1.70 18.87 -8.96
N LEU A 230 1.91 17.57 -9.12
CA LEU A 230 3.02 17.07 -9.94
C LEU A 230 2.78 17.46 -11.42
N PRO A 231 3.82 17.72 -12.24
CA PRO A 231 5.26 17.49 -12.02
C PRO A 231 5.90 18.39 -10.94
N ASN A 232 5.86 19.70 -11.12
CA ASN A 232 6.60 20.72 -10.37
C ASN A 232 5.99 21.17 -9.04
N GLY A 233 5.16 20.31 -8.45
CA GLY A 233 4.58 20.49 -7.13
C GLY A 233 3.80 21.79 -6.85
N GLY A 234 3.27 22.52 -7.85
CA GLY A 234 2.51 23.74 -7.58
C GLY A 234 2.32 24.72 -8.74
N SER A 235 2.16 26.00 -8.39
CA SER A 235 1.94 27.12 -9.32
C SER A 235 2.57 28.39 -8.78
N ALA A 236 2.99 29.30 -9.67
CA ALA A 236 3.65 30.54 -9.27
C ALA A 236 2.88 31.30 -8.17
N PRO A 237 3.58 31.89 -7.20
CA PRO A 237 5.04 31.95 -7.07
C PRO A 237 5.68 30.79 -6.28
N PHE A 238 4.89 29.81 -5.80
CA PHE A 238 5.37 28.75 -4.92
C PHE A 238 5.29 27.37 -5.59
N TYR A 239 6.45 26.76 -5.78
CA TYR A 239 6.60 25.44 -6.37
C TYR A 239 7.31 24.54 -5.37
N SER A 240 6.67 23.42 -5.03
CA SER A 240 7.12 22.56 -3.93
C SER A 240 8.51 21.96 -4.17
N ASP A 241 8.81 21.58 -5.41
CA ASP A 241 10.12 21.08 -5.82
C ASP A 241 11.23 22.12 -5.59
N ARG A 242 10.99 23.38 -5.95
CA ARG A 242 11.91 24.51 -5.77
C ARG A 242 12.09 24.88 -4.31
N ILE A 243 11.02 24.78 -3.50
CA ILE A 243 11.13 24.91 -2.04
C ILE A 243 12.05 23.81 -1.48
N ILE A 244 11.93 22.57 -1.94
CA ILE A 244 12.86 21.51 -1.54
C ILE A 244 14.29 21.81 -2.01
N ALA A 245 14.46 22.37 -3.21
CA ALA A 245 15.78 22.78 -3.70
C ALA A 245 16.43 23.86 -2.83
N HIS A 246 15.64 24.86 -2.42
CA HIS A 246 16.03 25.90 -1.48
C HIS A 246 16.53 25.27 -0.17
N GLU A 247 15.71 24.40 0.42
CA GLU A 247 16.04 23.74 1.67
C GLU A 247 17.26 22.82 1.56
N MET A 248 17.43 22.12 0.44
CA MET A 248 18.59 21.28 0.21
C MET A 248 19.90 22.09 0.12
N VAL A 249 19.87 23.35 -0.34
CA VAL A 249 21.04 24.24 -0.26
C VAL A 249 21.45 24.43 1.20
N HIS A 250 20.50 24.70 2.10
CA HIS A 250 20.78 24.82 3.54
C HIS A 250 21.33 23.53 4.12
N ALA A 251 20.77 22.37 3.77
CA ALA A 251 21.28 21.07 4.25
C ALA A 251 22.73 20.81 3.80
N VAL A 252 23.05 21.09 2.53
CA VAL A 252 24.41 20.89 2.00
C VAL A 252 25.37 21.90 2.59
N MET A 253 25.00 23.19 2.67
CA MET A 253 25.85 24.21 3.32
C MET A 253 26.11 23.87 4.78
N ALA A 254 25.09 23.40 5.50
CA ALA A 254 25.22 23.02 6.89
C ALA A 254 26.25 21.91 7.11
N THR A 255 26.38 20.98 6.17
CA THR A 255 27.28 19.82 6.32
C THR A 255 28.63 19.99 5.64
N ALA A 256 28.68 20.71 4.52
CA ALA A 256 29.87 20.87 3.71
C ALA A 256 30.77 22.01 4.19
N GLN A 257 30.25 22.99 4.92
CA GLN A 257 30.98 24.22 5.26
C GLN A 257 31.22 24.38 6.76
N SER A 258 31.95 25.43 7.14
CA SER A 258 32.05 25.90 8.54
C SER A 258 30.75 26.58 8.96
N TRP A 259 29.65 25.81 8.96
CA TRP A 259 28.29 26.28 9.20
C TRP A 259 28.13 27.04 10.51
N GLY A 260 28.84 26.65 11.57
CA GLY A 260 28.86 27.40 12.83
C GLY A 260 29.29 28.86 12.67
N GLU A 261 30.24 29.15 11.78
CA GLU A 261 30.71 30.53 11.54
C GLU A 261 29.76 31.30 10.62
N LEU A 262 29.12 30.61 9.68
CA LEU A 262 28.20 31.22 8.74
C LEU A 262 26.82 31.48 9.36
N ALA A 263 26.24 30.50 10.04
CA ALA A 263 24.90 30.58 10.65
C ALA A 263 24.85 31.48 11.88
N ASN A 264 25.94 31.59 12.65
CA ASN A 264 26.02 32.54 13.78
C ASN A 264 26.38 33.97 13.35
N ASN A 265 26.67 34.20 12.05
CA ASN A 265 26.95 35.52 11.52
C ASN A 265 25.68 36.16 10.94
N GLY A 266 25.10 37.11 11.66
CA GLY A 266 23.90 37.84 11.21
C GLY A 266 24.10 38.65 9.91
N GLN A 267 25.34 38.87 9.47
CA GLN A 267 25.64 39.54 8.18
C GLN A 267 25.71 38.56 7.00
N ALA A 268 25.65 37.24 7.25
CA ALA A 268 25.70 36.21 6.21
C ALA A 268 24.30 35.71 5.80
N THR A 269 23.23 36.06 6.53
CA THR A 269 21.87 35.54 6.28
C THR A 269 21.39 35.83 4.85
N TRP A 270 21.61 37.04 4.33
CA TRP A 270 21.24 37.37 2.95
C TRP A 270 21.93 36.49 1.91
N PHE A 271 23.14 36.02 2.20
CA PHE A 271 23.91 35.16 1.31
C PHE A 271 23.45 33.70 1.43
N ILE A 272 23.18 33.22 2.65
CA ILE A 272 22.65 31.88 2.90
C ILE A 272 21.30 31.73 2.17
N GLU A 273 20.36 32.62 2.45
CA GLU A 273 19.01 32.59 1.87
C GLU A 273 19.01 32.98 0.39
N GLY A 274 19.86 33.94 0.01
CA GLY A 274 20.01 34.35 -1.39
C GLY A 274 20.63 33.26 -2.27
N ALA A 275 21.57 32.46 -1.75
CA ALA A 275 22.10 31.29 -2.45
C ALA A 275 21.01 30.22 -2.56
N ALA A 276 20.25 29.98 -1.51
CA ALA A 276 19.13 29.04 -1.56
C ALA A 276 18.05 29.44 -2.58
N GLU A 277 17.73 30.72 -2.74
CA GLU A 277 16.84 31.20 -3.81
C GLU A 277 17.50 31.16 -5.20
N PHE A 278 18.80 31.41 -5.29
CA PHE A 278 19.51 31.49 -6.57
C PHE A 278 19.68 30.14 -7.27
N ILE A 279 19.69 29.02 -6.53
CA ILE A 279 19.80 27.68 -7.12
C ILE A 279 18.64 27.38 -8.06
N HIS A 280 17.44 27.85 -7.71
CA HIS A 280 16.20 27.55 -8.41
C HIS A 280 15.53 28.78 -9.04
N GLY A 281 16.16 29.96 -8.92
CA GLY A 281 15.66 31.22 -9.46
C GLY A 281 14.54 31.84 -8.62
N ALA A 282 14.39 33.16 -8.67
CA ALA A 282 13.33 33.87 -7.94
C ALA A 282 12.84 35.11 -8.70
N GLU A 283 13.03 35.17 -10.02
CA GLU A 283 12.68 36.35 -10.81
C GLU A 283 11.21 36.72 -10.72
N GLU A 284 10.30 35.75 -10.61
CA GLU A 284 8.87 36.01 -10.43
C GLU A 284 8.57 36.71 -9.10
N ARG A 285 9.33 36.40 -8.04
CA ARG A 285 9.22 37.07 -6.74
C ARG A 285 9.78 38.48 -6.83
N VAL A 286 10.96 38.63 -7.44
CA VAL A 286 11.58 39.94 -7.69
C VAL A 286 10.67 40.84 -8.51
N GLN A 287 10.02 40.32 -9.55
CA GLN A 287 9.06 41.06 -10.37
C GLN A 287 7.89 41.56 -9.51
N ALA A 288 7.30 40.67 -8.69
CA ALA A 288 6.19 41.02 -7.82
C ALA A 288 6.57 42.12 -6.80
N ASP A 289 7.71 41.99 -6.14
CA ASP A 289 8.20 42.96 -5.14
C ASP A 289 8.68 44.28 -5.78
N THR A 290 9.18 44.23 -7.02
CA THR A 290 9.53 45.44 -7.79
C THR A 290 8.29 46.23 -8.18
N VAL A 291 7.23 45.55 -8.64
CA VAL A 291 5.94 46.18 -8.97
C VAL A 291 5.26 46.76 -7.73
N ALA A 292 5.42 46.11 -6.57
CA ALA A 292 4.94 46.61 -5.28
C ALA A 292 5.75 47.82 -4.74
N ALA A 293 6.87 48.19 -5.38
CA ALA A 293 7.83 49.19 -4.91
C ALA A 293 8.39 48.90 -3.51
N THR A 294 8.48 47.61 -3.16
CA THR A 294 8.86 47.15 -1.82
C THR A 294 10.26 46.57 -1.74
N LEU A 295 10.99 46.40 -2.87
CA LEU A 295 12.36 45.87 -2.83
C LEU A 295 13.22 46.73 -1.89
N ALA A 296 13.47 46.21 -0.69
CA ALA A 296 14.13 46.94 0.37
C ALA A 296 15.57 47.14 -0.01
N ASP A 297 16.01 48.38 0.18
CA ASP A 297 17.34 48.84 -0.14
C ASP A 297 18.45 48.20 0.71
N ASP A 298 18.21 47.16 1.51
CA ASP A 298 19.20 46.74 2.49
C ASP A 298 19.25 45.24 2.80
N ILE A 299 20.36 44.59 2.44
CA ILE A 299 20.75 43.23 2.86
C ILE A 299 21.32 43.19 4.29
N SER A 300 21.24 44.28 5.06
CA SER A 300 21.78 44.38 6.43
C SER A 300 20.87 43.87 7.54
N ALA A 301 19.55 43.84 7.31
CA ALA A 301 18.57 43.48 8.32
C ALA A 301 17.61 42.47 7.72
N TRP A 302 17.67 41.24 8.20
CA TRP A 302 16.84 40.15 7.69
C TRP A 302 15.54 40.04 8.49
N GLY A 303 14.40 40.32 7.85
CA GLY A 303 13.08 40.22 8.45
C GLY A 303 12.30 38.95 8.10
N SER A 304 12.88 38.05 7.28
CA SER A 304 12.20 36.87 6.70
C SER A 304 10.93 37.24 5.91
N THR A 305 10.94 38.38 5.23
CA THR A 305 9.87 38.84 4.35
C THR A 305 10.17 38.52 2.89
N SER A 306 9.14 38.49 2.01
CA SER A 306 9.32 38.28 0.55
C SER A 306 10.45 39.13 -0.03
N VAL A 307 10.48 40.40 0.38
CA VAL A 307 11.46 41.40 -0.02
C VAL A 307 12.88 41.02 0.38
N ASP A 308 13.07 40.46 1.58
CA ASP A 308 14.39 40.04 2.04
C ASP A 308 14.95 38.94 1.13
N TYR A 309 14.11 37.96 0.77
CA TYR A 309 14.46 36.89 -0.18
C TYR A 309 14.75 37.44 -1.58
N SER A 310 13.94 38.36 -2.10
CA SER A 310 14.19 39.02 -3.38
C SER A 310 15.49 39.84 -3.39
N SER A 311 15.78 40.57 -2.31
CA SER A 311 17.03 41.32 -2.15
C SER A 311 18.24 40.40 -2.01
N GLY A 312 18.11 39.30 -1.25
CA GLY A 312 19.15 38.26 -1.12
C GLY A 312 19.48 37.60 -2.46
N TYR A 313 18.45 37.12 -3.18
CA TYR A 313 18.60 36.57 -4.53
C TYR A 313 19.30 37.54 -5.48
N THR A 314 18.84 38.80 -5.51
CA THR A 314 19.40 39.84 -6.39
C THR A 314 20.86 40.13 -6.04
N ALA A 315 21.20 40.21 -4.75
CA ALA A 315 22.56 40.43 -4.29
C ALA A 315 23.48 39.26 -4.64
N VAL A 316 23.02 38.01 -4.46
CA VAL A 316 23.80 36.82 -4.81
C VAL A 316 24.02 36.71 -6.32
N ARG A 317 23.00 36.99 -7.14
CA ARG A 317 23.15 37.03 -8.60
C ARG A 317 24.09 38.16 -9.05
N TYR A 318 24.02 39.33 -8.41
CA TYR A 318 24.95 40.43 -8.69
C TYR A 318 26.39 40.04 -8.34
N LEU A 319 26.60 39.45 -7.17
CA LEU A 319 27.89 38.92 -6.75
C LEU A 319 28.40 37.85 -7.72
N HIS A 320 27.53 36.94 -8.15
CA HIS A 320 27.85 35.93 -9.15
C HIS A 320 28.38 36.56 -10.46
N GLN A 321 27.70 37.58 -10.98
CA GLN A 321 28.15 38.29 -12.18
C GLN A 321 29.49 39.00 -11.95
N LYS A 322 29.70 39.63 -10.79
CA LYS A 322 30.95 40.32 -10.46
C LYS A 322 32.14 39.38 -10.35
N ILE A 323 31.96 38.23 -9.70
CA ILE A 323 33.00 37.19 -9.61
C ILE A 323 33.37 36.70 -11.01
N LYS A 324 32.38 36.40 -11.86
CA LYS A 324 32.62 35.99 -13.26
C LYS A 324 33.33 37.08 -14.07
N GLY A 325 32.92 38.34 -13.90
CA GLY A 325 33.57 39.49 -14.52
C GLY A 325 35.02 39.68 -14.08
N ALA A 326 35.36 39.25 -12.87
CA ALA A 326 36.73 39.26 -12.32
C ALA A 326 37.56 38.02 -12.72
N GLY A 327 36.99 37.08 -13.48
CA GLY A 327 37.67 35.87 -13.97
C GLY A 327 37.41 34.60 -13.16
N GLY A 328 36.50 34.63 -12.18
CA GLY A 328 36.05 33.46 -11.42
C GLY A 328 34.92 32.69 -12.12
N THR A 329 34.39 31.67 -11.45
CA THR A 329 33.27 30.84 -11.92
C THR A 329 31.92 31.30 -11.39
N GLY A 330 31.91 32.15 -10.36
CA GLY A 330 30.72 32.72 -9.75
C GLY A 330 30.68 32.46 -8.25
N ILE A 331 29.49 32.51 -7.63
CA ILE A 331 29.35 32.29 -6.17
C ILE A 331 29.82 30.91 -5.70
N GLY A 332 29.94 29.92 -6.60
CA GLY A 332 30.52 28.62 -6.29
C GLY A 332 31.97 28.72 -5.78
N ASP A 333 32.74 29.73 -6.22
CA ASP A 333 34.10 29.97 -5.73
C ASP A 333 34.09 30.30 -4.22
N MET A 334 33.09 31.07 -3.79
CA MET A 334 32.91 31.45 -2.38
C MET A 334 32.47 30.26 -1.54
N LEU A 335 31.52 29.48 -2.04
CA LEU A 335 31.01 28.30 -1.33
C LEU A 335 32.07 27.19 -1.20
N GLN A 336 32.86 26.95 -2.24
CA GLN A 336 33.98 26.00 -2.23
C GLN A 336 35.14 26.50 -1.34
N TYR A 337 35.40 27.80 -1.31
CA TYR A 337 36.40 28.37 -0.40
C TYR A 337 36.03 28.07 1.06
N LEU A 338 34.77 28.29 1.45
CA LEU A 338 34.26 28.02 2.80
C LEU A 338 34.25 26.52 3.14
N GLN A 339 34.10 25.63 2.16
CA GLN A 339 34.21 24.19 2.36
C GLN A 339 35.67 23.74 2.57
N THR A 340 36.59 24.25 1.76
CA THR A 340 37.99 23.79 1.75
C THR A 340 38.87 24.45 2.83
N ASN A 341 38.47 25.61 3.34
CA ASN A 341 39.25 26.38 4.31
C ASN A 341 38.50 26.51 5.65
N ALA A 342 38.48 25.42 6.42
CA ALA A 342 37.84 25.42 7.74
C ALA A 342 38.41 26.50 8.68
N GLY A 343 37.53 27.24 9.37
CA GLY A 343 37.91 28.33 10.28
C GLY A 343 38.17 29.68 9.62
N LYS A 344 37.79 29.83 8.34
CA LYS A 344 37.83 31.11 7.63
C LYS A 344 36.48 31.81 7.70
N THR A 345 36.54 33.12 7.88
CA THR A 345 35.35 33.96 8.01
C THR A 345 34.65 34.16 6.67
N PHE A 346 33.40 34.60 6.73
CA PHE A 346 32.65 35.01 5.55
C PHE A 346 33.37 36.11 4.74
N ASP A 347 34.02 37.07 5.43
CA ASP A 347 34.81 38.12 4.77
C ASP A 347 36.08 37.59 4.10
N ASP A 348 36.74 36.57 4.68
CA ASP A 348 37.89 35.91 4.03
C ASP A 348 37.47 35.27 2.69
N ALA A 349 36.30 34.61 2.68
CA ALA A 349 35.74 34.03 1.47
C ALA A 349 35.36 35.12 0.45
N PHE A 350 34.85 36.25 0.94
CA PHE A 350 34.49 37.40 0.12
C PHE A 350 35.70 37.98 -0.63
N ALA A 351 36.77 38.23 0.12
CA ALA A 351 38.01 38.77 -0.42
C ALA A 351 38.66 37.82 -1.46
N ASN A 352 38.58 36.51 -1.20
CA ASN A 352 39.16 35.50 -2.07
C ASN A 352 38.35 35.28 -3.35
N ALA A 353 37.05 34.97 -3.21
CA ALA A 353 36.19 34.59 -4.32
C ALA A 353 35.97 35.72 -5.33
N THR A 354 36.07 36.98 -4.89
CA THR A 354 35.90 38.15 -5.76
C THR A 354 37.19 38.54 -6.48
N HIS A 355 38.26 37.73 -6.36
CA HIS A 355 39.58 38.00 -6.94
C HIS A 355 40.12 39.39 -6.57
N GLY A 356 39.81 39.87 -5.36
CA GLY A 356 40.20 41.19 -4.87
C GLY A 356 39.34 42.36 -5.38
N ALA A 357 38.22 42.11 -6.07
CA ALA A 357 37.28 43.17 -6.44
C ALA A 357 36.65 43.84 -5.21
N TYR A 358 36.47 43.10 -4.12
CA TYR A 358 35.99 43.60 -2.85
C TYR A 358 36.83 43.06 -1.70
N ALA A 359 37.15 43.90 -0.72
CA ALA A 359 37.97 43.49 0.42
C ALA A 359 37.18 42.75 1.50
N ASP A 360 35.88 43.03 1.62
CA ASP A 360 34.97 42.52 2.64
C ASP A 360 33.52 42.69 2.19
N PHE A 361 32.57 42.21 3.00
CA PHE A 361 31.15 42.40 2.75
C PHE A 361 30.74 43.89 2.65
N ALA A 362 31.34 44.78 3.45
CA ALA A 362 30.97 46.20 3.47
C ALA A 362 31.29 46.89 2.13
N ALA A 363 32.44 46.57 1.52
CA ALA A 363 32.84 47.06 0.21
C ALA A 363 31.89 46.60 -0.90
N PHE A 364 31.47 45.34 -0.88
CA PHE A 364 30.48 44.83 -1.83
C PHE A 364 29.12 45.48 -1.64
N LYS A 365 28.66 45.57 -0.39
CA LYS A 365 27.36 46.15 -0.08
C LYS A 365 27.27 47.58 -0.63
N ALA A 366 28.30 48.39 -0.45
CA ALA A 366 28.34 49.75 -0.98
C ALA A 366 28.21 49.78 -2.52
N ASP A 367 28.86 48.85 -3.23
CA ASP A 367 28.74 48.73 -4.69
C ASP A 367 27.36 48.20 -5.10
N PHE A 368 26.82 47.21 -4.39
CA PHE A 368 25.49 46.67 -4.65
C PHE A 368 24.42 47.75 -4.45
N ASP A 369 24.45 48.48 -3.35
CA ASP A 369 23.49 49.54 -3.06
C ASP A 369 23.50 50.65 -4.12
N ALA A 370 24.68 50.96 -4.66
CA ALA A 370 24.83 51.95 -5.71
C ALA A 370 24.27 51.49 -7.07
N ASN A 371 24.23 50.18 -7.34
CA ASN A 371 24.00 49.65 -8.69
C ASN A 371 22.78 48.72 -8.83
N LYS A 372 22.19 48.22 -7.74
CA LYS A 372 21.12 47.21 -7.75
C LYS A 372 19.92 47.58 -8.61
N ALA A 373 19.47 48.83 -8.59
CA ALA A 373 18.33 49.27 -9.39
C ALA A 373 18.60 49.15 -10.90
N GLY A 374 19.82 49.50 -11.33
CA GLY A 374 20.25 49.31 -12.72
C GLY A 374 20.42 47.84 -13.09
N PHE A 375 20.83 47.01 -12.13
CA PHE A 375 20.97 45.56 -12.33
C PHE A 375 19.61 44.84 -12.46
N VAL A 376 18.65 45.11 -11.59
CA VAL A 376 17.29 44.54 -11.70
C VAL A 376 16.63 44.93 -13.02
N ALA A 377 16.91 46.13 -13.53
CA ALA A 377 16.42 46.56 -14.84
C ALA A 377 16.97 45.75 -16.03
N THR A 378 17.98 44.89 -15.83
CA THR A 378 18.49 43.98 -16.87
C THR A 378 17.81 42.62 -16.87
N PHE A 379 16.94 42.31 -15.90
CA PHE A 379 16.24 41.02 -15.83
C PHE A 379 15.18 40.94 -16.92
N ASP A 380 14.99 39.76 -17.51
CA ASP A 380 13.98 39.53 -18.55
C ASP A 380 12.74 38.85 -17.97
N PHE A 381 11.92 39.64 -17.27
CA PHE A 381 10.66 39.13 -16.72
C PHE A 381 9.57 38.79 -17.76
N SER A 382 9.89 38.85 -19.07
CA SER A 382 8.94 38.56 -20.13
C SER A 382 8.95 37.11 -20.60
N ASN A 383 9.99 36.36 -20.23
CA ASN A 383 10.16 34.96 -20.61
C ASN A 383 9.68 34.01 -19.50
N THR A 384 9.89 32.71 -19.67
CA THR A 384 9.47 31.67 -18.73
C THR A 384 10.60 31.15 -17.83
N ASP A 385 11.82 31.65 -18.01
CA ASP A 385 12.98 31.33 -17.17
C ASP A 385 12.75 31.88 -15.75
N THR A 386 13.28 31.19 -14.76
CA THR A 386 13.14 31.55 -13.34
C THR A 386 14.28 32.44 -12.85
N GLY A 387 15.31 32.64 -13.67
CA GLY A 387 16.59 33.23 -13.29
C GLY A 387 17.39 32.34 -12.35
N ALA A 388 17.26 31.02 -12.48
CA ALA A 388 18.10 30.06 -11.77
C ALA A 388 19.55 30.14 -12.27
N ILE A 389 20.52 29.89 -11.39
CA ILE A 389 21.93 29.73 -11.80
C ILE A 389 22.04 28.71 -12.94
N GLY A 390 22.87 28.95 -13.94
CA GLY A 390 23.00 28.11 -15.13
C GLY A 390 21.87 28.25 -16.17
N GLY A 391 20.79 28.98 -15.86
CA GLY A 391 19.69 29.26 -16.78
C GLY A 391 20.04 30.32 -17.83
N LEU A 392 19.08 30.63 -18.71
CA LEU A 392 19.29 31.56 -19.82
C LEU A 392 19.63 32.96 -19.32
N ASP A 393 18.85 33.47 -18.37
CA ASP A 393 18.94 34.88 -17.94
C ASP A 393 20.13 35.17 -17.04
N VAL A 394 20.72 34.14 -16.42
CA VAL A 394 21.87 34.27 -15.53
C VAL A 394 23.18 33.99 -16.28
N ASP A 395 23.24 32.86 -17.00
CA ASP A 395 24.49 32.30 -17.53
C ASP A 395 24.47 32.07 -19.05
N GLY A 396 23.36 32.38 -19.72
CA GLY A 396 23.19 32.10 -21.15
C GLY A 396 23.00 30.62 -21.46
N GLY A 397 22.52 29.84 -20.48
CA GLY A 397 22.25 28.41 -20.62
C GLY A 397 20.89 28.11 -21.27
N GLU A 398 20.38 26.91 -21.00
CA GLU A 398 19.02 26.53 -21.42
C GLU A 398 17.96 27.25 -20.59
N ILE A 399 16.75 27.40 -21.15
CA ILE A 399 15.62 28.00 -20.44
C ILE A 399 15.22 27.08 -19.28
N ARG A 400 15.26 27.64 -18.07
CA ARG A 400 14.87 26.96 -16.82
C ARG A 400 13.55 27.48 -16.33
N THR A 401 12.47 26.85 -16.79
CA THR A 401 11.12 27.15 -16.31
C THR A 401 10.91 26.59 -14.92
N ALA A 402 9.81 26.97 -14.27
CA ALA A 402 9.41 26.36 -13.01
C ALA A 402 9.24 24.82 -13.08
N GLN A 403 9.13 24.23 -14.28
CA GLN A 403 9.06 22.78 -14.50
C GLN A 403 10.41 22.14 -14.85
N SER A 404 11.32 22.88 -15.50
CA SER A 404 12.61 22.33 -15.94
C SER A 404 13.77 22.70 -15.01
N THR A 405 13.53 23.54 -14.01
CA THR A 405 14.56 23.93 -13.03
C THR A 405 14.92 22.74 -12.15
N LEU A 406 13.93 21.98 -11.67
CA LEU A 406 14.11 20.68 -11.04
C LEU A 406 13.33 19.64 -11.81
N HIS A 407 13.94 18.47 -12.03
CA HIS A 407 13.23 17.33 -12.60
C HIS A 407 12.57 16.50 -11.50
N ASP A 408 11.38 15.97 -11.75
CA ASP A 408 10.64 15.11 -10.81
C ASP A 408 11.03 13.64 -10.88
N PHE A 409 12.11 13.35 -11.61
CA PHE A 409 12.69 12.02 -11.74
C PHE A 409 14.18 12.06 -11.42
N GLY A 410 14.65 11.02 -10.76
CA GLY A 410 16.02 10.80 -10.35
C GLY A 410 16.50 9.42 -10.79
N GLY A 411 17.81 9.21 -10.79
CA GLY A 411 18.40 7.91 -11.05
C GLY A 411 18.28 6.95 -9.87
N ARG A 412 17.98 7.47 -8.68
CA ARG A 412 17.84 6.70 -7.43
C ARG A 412 16.39 6.52 -7.04
N SER A 413 16.15 5.55 -6.16
CA SER A 413 14.79 5.21 -5.73
C SER A 413 14.80 4.60 -4.33
N GLY A 414 13.68 4.72 -3.63
CA GLY A 414 13.52 4.20 -2.27
C GLY A 414 13.90 5.24 -1.23
N THR A 415 14.49 4.79 -0.13
CA THR A 415 14.90 5.62 1.02
C THR A 415 16.39 5.99 0.97
N ASP A 416 16.99 5.98 -0.21
CA ASP A 416 18.40 6.29 -0.46
C ASP A 416 18.50 7.06 -1.79
N VAL A 417 18.02 8.31 -1.78
CA VAL A 417 17.92 9.15 -2.99
C VAL A 417 19.02 10.21 -3.08
N LEU A 418 19.62 10.59 -1.97
CA LEU A 418 20.76 11.48 -1.85
C LEU A 418 22.07 10.69 -1.81
N SER A 419 23.12 11.17 -2.48
CA SER A 419 24.45 10.55 -2.46
C SER A 419 25.32 11.09 -1.34
N GLY A 420 25.14 12.37 -1.01
CA GLY A 420 25.96 13.07 -0.03
C GLY A 420 25.51 12.83 1.41
N PHE A 421 24.33 12.23 1.62
CA PHE A 421 23.74 12.03 2.94
C PHE A 421 23.40 10.57 3.22
N SER A 422 23.31 10.24 4.52
CA SER A 422 22.70 9.01 5.00
C SER A 422 21.28 9.32 5.50
N GLU A 423 20.27 8.86 4.78
CA GLU A 423 18.88 9.22 5.01
C GLU A 423 18.22 8.40 6.12
N THR A 424 17.40 9.07 6.94
CA THR A 424 16.44 8.44 7.84
C THR A 424 15.08 9.05 7.59
N TRP A 425 14.13 8.24 7.11
CA TRP A 425 12.78 8.71 6.78
C TRP A 425 11.81 8.47 7.93
N GLU A 426 10.98 9.46 8.24
CA GLU A 426 9.85 9.28 9.14
C GLU A 426 8.89 8.22 8.58
N THR A 427 8.43 7.30 9.43
CA THR A 427 7.45 6.29 9.02
C THR A 427 6.08 6.93 8.86
N VAL A 428 5.70 7.26 7.63
CA VAL A 428 4.34 7.70 7.31
C VAL A 428 3.44 6.49 7.11
N ALA A 429 2.27 6.49 7.76
CA ALA A 429 1.30 5.40 7.64
C ALA A 429 0.84 5.23 6.19
N LYS A 430 1.07 4.04 5.62
CA LYS A 430 0.53 3.65 4.31
C LYS A 430 -0.97 3.39 4.41
N ALA A 431 -1.71 3.63 3.32
CA ALA A 431 -3.14 3.37 3.27
C ALA A 431 -3.43 1.93 3.72
N GLY A 432 -4.24 1.78 4.78
CA GLY A 432 -4.67 0.47 5.23
C GLY A 432 -5.40 -0.26 4.10
N LEU A 433 -5.07 -1.54 3.90
CA LEU A 433 -5.74 -2.41 2.94
C LEU A 433 -7.16 -2.73 3.46
N SER A 434 -8.10 -1.80 3.40
CA SER A 434 -9.53 -2.14 3.47
C SER A 434 -9.89 -2.89 2.20
N GLY A 435 -10.76 -3.88 2.22
CA GLY A 435 -11.18 -4.56 0.98
C GLY A 435 -12.62 -5.01 1.10
N THR A 436 -13.24 -5.36 -0.02
CA THR A 436 -14.56 -6.00 0.02
C THR A 436 -14.40 -7.33 0.75
N ARG A 437 -14.82 -7.37 2.02
CA ARG A 437 -14.71 -8.56 2.86
C ARG A 437 -15.89 -9.47 2.55
N MET A 438 -15.58 -10.68 2.10
CA MET A 438 -16.56 -11.74 1.86
C MET A 438 -16.28 -12.90 2.80
N SER A 439 -17.29 -13.33 3.53
CA SER A 439 -17.16 -14.40 4.52
C SER A 439 -17.83 -15.67 4.02
N PHE A 440 -17.06 -16.76 3.95
CA PHE A 440 -17.56 -18.05 3.53
C PHE A 440 -17.69 -18.97 4.75
N GLN A 441 -18.89 -19.47 5.00
CA GLN A 441 -19.13 -20.50 6.01
C GLN A 441 -18.59 -21.83 5.50
N VAL A 442 -17.40 -22.21 5.99
CA VAL A 442 -16.62 -23.38 5.57
C VAL A 442 -16.55 -24.45 6.67
N GLY A 443 -17.50 -24.44 7.59
CA GLY A 443 -17.68 -25.49 8.58
C GLY A 443 -19.14 -25.72 8.93
N ALA A 444 -19.41 -26.79 9.67
CA ALA A 444 -20.77 -27.18 10.03
C ALA A 444 -21.32 -26.39 11.23
N ASN A 445 -20.45 -25.74 12.01
CA ASN A 445 -20.85 -24.98 13.20
C ASN A 445 -20.79 -23.47 12.95
N LYS A 446 -21.62 -22.72 13.68
CA LYS A 446 -21.72 -21.27 13.57
C LYS A 446 -20.34 -20.60 13.74
N GLY A 447 -19.96 -19.76 12.77
CA GLY A 447 -18.74 -18.94 12.85
C GLY A 447 -17.47 -19.63 12.35
N GLU A 448 -17.57 -20.87 11.87
CA GLU A 448 -16.48 -21.54 11.15
C GLU A 448 -16.37 -20.96 9.72
N THR A 449 -15.81 -19.76 9.62
CA THR A 449 -15.69 -19.02 8.36
C THR A 449 -14.25 -18.82 7.90
N ILE A 450 -14.10 -18.66 6.59
CA ILE A 450 -12.91 -18.09 5.96
C ILE A 450 -13.31 -16.77 5.34
N ASP A 451 -12.62 -15.71 5.73
CA ASP A 451 -12.81 -14.39 5.16
C ASP A 451 -11.81 -14.19 4.01
N THR A 452 -12.34 -13.74 2.88
CA THR A 452 -11.55 -13.21 1.77
C THR A 452 -11.72 -11.70 1.72
N SER A 453 -10.69 -11.01 1.25
CA SER A 453 -10.72 -9.56 1.09
C SER A 453 -9.93 -9.21 -0.15
N ILE A 454 -10.59 -8.57 -1.11
CA ILE A 454 -9.96 -8.14 -2.35
C ILE A 454 -9.99 -6.62 -2.37
N GLY A 455 -8.83 -6.04 -2.69
CA GLY A 455 -8.68 -4.60 -2.73
C GLY A 455 -9.31 -3.95 -3.96
N SER A 456 -9.29 -2.62 -3.99
CA SER A 456 -9.77 -1.85 -5.13
C SER A 456 -8.77 -1.88 -6.29
N MET A 457 -9.28 -1.86 -7.52
CA MET A 457 -8.50 -1.97 -8.76
C MET A 457 -8.84 -0.86 -9.78
N ASN A 458 -9.48 0.23 -9.33
CA ASN A 458 -9.75 1.39 -10.18
C ASN A 458 -8.50 2.29 -10.33
N LEU A 459 -8.52 3.23 -11.28
CA LEU A 459 -7.35 4.06 -11.59
C LEU A 459 -6.90 4.91 -10.40
N ASN A 460 -7.83 5.39 -9.58
CA ASN A 460 -7.47 6.16 -8.39
C ASN A 460 -6.78 5.26 -7.37
N ALA A 461 -7.32 4.08 -7.10
CA ALA A 461 -6.70 3.11 -6.20
C ALA A 461 -5.29 2.69 -6.64
N LEU A 462 -5.06 2.59 -7.95
CA LEU A 462 -3.76 2.26 -8.54
C LEU A 462 -2.82 3.47 -8.67
N GLY A 463 -3.28 4.71 -8.42
CA GLY A 463 -2.46 5.92 -8.56
C GLY A 463 -2.21 6.34 -10.01
N LEU A 464 -3.11 5.96 -10.93
CA LEU A 464 -2.97 6.15 -12.39
C LEU A 464 -4.01 7.10 -12.98
N ALA A 465 -4.81 7.78 -12.15
CA ALA A 465 -5.86 8.69 -12.62
C ALA A 465 -5.30 9.86 -13.46
N ASP A 466 -4.17 10.42 -13.03
CA ASP A 466 -3.51 11.58 -13.65
C ASP A 466 -2.21 11.15 -14.36
N LEU A 467 -2.23 10.00 -15.03
CA LEU A 467 -1.07 9.49 -15.75
C LEU A 467 -0.85 10.30 -17.04
N ASP A 468 0.34 10.90 -17.17
CA ASP A 468 0.74 11.66 -18.36
C ASP A 468 2.10 11.19 -18.87
N ILE A 469 2.15 10.73 -20.13
CA ILE A 469 3.35 10.36 -20.87
C ILE A 469 3.57 11.29 -22.08
N SER A 470 2.94 12.47 -22.12
CA SER A 470 3.08 13.42 -23.23
C SER A 470 4.41 14.19 -23.23
N SER A 471 5.17 14.12 -22.14
CA SER A 471 6.52 14.67 -21.99
C SER A 471 7.52 13.58 -21.59
N ALA A 472 8.82 13.85 -21.76
CA ALA A 472 9.87 12.92 -21.30
C ALA A 472 9.78 12.75 -19.77
N ASP A 473 9.75 13.86 -19.04
CA ASP A 473 9.67 13.92 -17.57
C ASP A 473 8.40 13.23 -17.04
N GLY A 474 7.24 13.48 -17.67
CA GLY A 474 5.99 12.79 -17.36
C GLY A 474 6.08 11.27 -17.60
N SER A 475 6.80 10.85 -18.64
CA SER A 475 7.00 9.42 -18.93
C SER A 475 7.82 8.71 -17.84
N TRP A 476 8.83 9.36 -17.27
CA TRP A 476 9.60 8.82 -16.14
C TRP A 476 8.73 8.66 -14.89
N LEU A 477 7.96 9.69 -14.55
CA LEU A 477 6.99 9.64 -13.45
C LEU A 477 5.95 8.53 -13.65
N ALA A 478 5.42 8.42 -14.87
CA ALA A 478 4.46 7.40 -15.25
C ALA A 478 4.99 5.98 -15.07
N MET A 479 6.24 5.71 -15.48
CA MET A 479 6.87 4.39 -15.28
C MET A 479 6.90 4.00 -13.80
N ARG A 480 7.29 4.94 -12.91
CA ARG A 480 7.32 4.67 -11.47
C ARG A 480 5.93 4.36 -10.91
N ARG A 481 4.91 5.14 -11.30
CA ARG A 481 3.51 4.90 -10.86
C ARG A 481 3.00 3.55 -11.34
N ILE A 482 3.31 3.18 -12.59
CA ILE A 482 2.93 1.89 -13.16
C ILE A 482 3.65 0.74 -12.44
N ASP A 483 4.93 0.89 -12.09
CA ASP A 483 5.68 -0.12 -11.34
C ASP A 483 5.09 -0.33 -9.93
N LYS A 484 4.72 0.76 -9.21
CA LYS A 484 3.99 0.67 -7.94
C LYS A 484 2.62 -0.02 -8.11
N ALA A 485 1.89 0.25 -9.20
CA ALA A 485 0.61 -0.41 -9.50
C ALA A 485 0.79 -1.91 -9.81
N LEU A 486 1.83 -2.29 -10.56
CA LEU A 486 2.17 -3.68 -10.86
C LEU A 486 2.53 -4.45 -9.57
N GLU A 487 3.29 -3.84 -8.66
CA GLU A 487 3.60 -4.43 -7.35
C GLU A 487 2.31 -4.69 -6.55
N TYR A 488 1.41 -3.71 -6.49
CA TYR A 488 0.13 -3.84 -5.80
C TYR A 488 -0.77 -4.96 -6.36
N VAL A 489 -0.90 -5.02 -7.69
CA VAL A 489 -1.67 -6.07 -8.40
C VAL A 489 -1.05 -7.43 -8.14
N SER A 490 0.28 -7.56 -8.26
CA SER A 490 1.01 -8.80 -8.03
C SER A 490 0.86 -9.28 -6.58
N GLY A 491 0.97 -8.39 -5.60
CA GLY A 491 0.75 -8.70 -4.19
C GLY A 491 -0.69 -9.15 -3.91
N THR A 492 -1.68 -8.60 -4.63
CA THR A 492 -3.07 -9.04 -4.50
C THR A 492 -3.31 -10.41 -5.12
N ARG A 493 -2.72 -10.71 -6.28
CA ARG A 493 -2.76 -12.05 -6.90
C ARG A 493 -2.12 -13.11 -6.00
N ALA A 494 -0.99 -12.80 -5.36
CA ALA A 494 -0.35 -13.69 -4.40
C ALA A 494 -1.26 -14.00 -3.19
N ARG A 495 -1.94 -12.99 -2.64
CA ARG A 495 -2.93 -13.17 -1.55
C ARG A 495 -4.11 -14.04 -1.99
N ILE A 496 -4.64 -13.81 -3.19
CA ILE A 496 -5.74 -14.62 -3.75
C ILE A 496 -5.31 -16.09 -3.89
N GLY A 497 -4.10 -16.33 -4.43
CA GLY A 497 -3.55 -17.69 -4.53
C GLY A 497 -3.44 -18.39 -3.17
N ALA A 498 -2.93 -17.69 -2.15
CA ALA A 498 -2.87 -18.24 -0.79
C ALA A 498 -4.27 -18.55 -0.20
N GLN A 499 -5.26 -17.70 -0.48
CA GLN A 499 -6.65 -17.92 -0.06
C GLN A 499 -7.29 -19.12 -0.77
N MET A 500 -7.02 -19.31 -2.07
CA MET A 500 -7.47 -20.49 -2.81
C MET A 500 -6.90 -21.77 -2.20
N SER A 501 -5.58 -21.84 -1.96
CA SER A 501 -4.95 -23.02 -1.34
C SER A 501 -5.51 -23.32 0.07
N ARG A 502 -5.86 -22.27 0.83
CA ARG A 502 -6.52 -22.44 2.13
C ARG A 502 -7.93 -23.01 1.98
N LEU A 503 -8.72 -22.57 0.99
CA LEU A 503 -10.05 -23.13 0.72
C LEU A 503 -9.97 -24.58 0.23
N GLU A 504 -9.02 -24.90 -0.66
CA GLU A 504 -8.80 -26.26 -1.16
C GLU A 504 -8.43 -27.24 -0.03
N SER A 505 -7.48 -26.87 0.84
CA SER A 505 -7.14 -27.68 2.01
C SER A 505 -8.32 -27.81 2.98
N THR A 506 -9.13 -26.76 3.14
CA THR A 506 -10.35 -26.82 3.95
C THR A 506 -11.37 -27.79 3.35
N ILE A 507 -11.59 -27.78 2.04
CA ILE A 507 -12.46 -28.73 1.34
C ILE A 507 -12.01 -30.17 1.58
N SER A 508 -10.71 -30.45 1.42
CA SER A 508 -10.16 -31.79 1.66
C SER A 508 -10.40 -32.24 3.10
N ASN A 509 -10.16 -31.37 4.09
CA ASN A 509 -10.42 -31.66 5.50
C ASN A 509 -11.91 -31.91 5.80
N LEU A 510 -12.82 -31.12 5.21
CA LEU A 510 -14.26 -31.30 5.36
C LEU A 510 -14.73 -32.62 4.77
N GLN A 511 -14.21 -33.00 3.61
CA GLN A 511 -14.54 -34.28 2.96
C GLN A 511 -14.08 -35.45 3.81
N SER A 512 -12.83 -35.45 4.29
CA SER A 512 -12.34 -36.50 5.19
C SER A 512 -13.11 -36.56 6.51
N SER A 513 -13.50 -35.41 7.08
CA SER A 513 -14.33 -35.38 8.29
C SER A 513 -15.73 -35.97 8.04
N SER A 514 -16.32 -35.65 6.88
CA SER A 514 -17.64 -36.12 6.46
C SER A 514 -17.64 -37.64 6.28
N GLU A 515 -16.60 -38.18 5.66
CA GLU A 515 -16.38 -39.63 5.52
C GLU A 515 -16.21 -40.33 6.87
N ASN A 516 -15.40 -39.77 7.77
CA ASN A 516 -15.20 -40.32 9.11
C ASN A 516 -16.48 -40.32 9.96
N LEU A 517 -17.28 -39.26 9.86
CA LEU A 517 -18.59 -39.18 10.50
C LEU A 517 -19.59 -40.15 9.87
N ALA A 518 -19.57 -40.32 8.55
CA ALA A 518 -20.39 -41.30 7.85
C ALA A 518 -20.06 -42.72 8.29
N ALA A 519 -18.77 -43.07 8.39
CA ALA A 519 -18.32 -44.36 8.89
C ALA A 519 -18.69 -44.58 10.36
N SER A 520 -18.60 -43.54 11.20
CA SER A 520 -19.00 -43.60 12.60
C SER A 520 -20.50 -43.79 12.76
N ARG A 521 -21.29 -43.09 11.94
CA ARG A 521 -22.75 -43.22 11.89
C ARG A 521 -23.15 -44.62 11.43
N SER A 522 -22.49 -45.17 10.42
CA SER A 522 -22.69 -46.55 9.94
C SER A 522 -22.49 -47.56 11.07
N ARG A 523 -21.40 -47.47 11.85
CA ARG A 523 -21.19 -48.35 13.02
C ARG A 523 -22.29 -48.29 14.08
N VAL A 524 -22.93 -47.13 14.25
CA VAL A 524 -24.02 -46.95 15.21
C VAL A 524 -25.33 -47.47 14.64
N MET A 525 -25.64 -47.15 13.39
CA MET A 525 -26.97 -47.31 12.82
C MET A 525 -27.15 -48.60 12.03
N ASP A 526 -26.12 -49.10 11.36
CA ASP A 526 -26.27 -50.17 10.38
C ASP A 526 -26.37 -51.54 11.07
N ALA A 527 -27.20 -52.41 10.50
CA ALA A 527 -27.38 -53.78 10.97
C ALA A 527 -26.25 -54.68 10.46
N ASP A 528 -25.70 -55.52 11.34
CA ASP A 528 -24.86 -56.64 10.91
C ASP A 528 -25.77 -57.71 10.27
N PHE A 529 -25.72 -57.80 8.94
CA PHE A 529 -26.57 -58.69 8.16
C PHE A 529 -26.38 -60.16 8.56
N ALA A 530 -25.15 -60.59 8.86
CA ALA A 530 -24.87 -61.97 9.25
C ALA A 530 -25.48 -62.30 10.62
N MET A 531 -25.32 -61.38 11.59
CA MET A 531 -25.89 -61.55 12.92
C MET A 531 -27.43 -61.50 12.91
N GLU A 532 -28.03 -60.57 12.17
CA GLU A 532 -29.49 -60.45 12.10
C GLU A 532 -30.12 -61.62 11.34
N THR A 533 -29.47 -62.15 10.29
CA THR A 533 -29.93 -63.36 9.58
C THR A 533 -29.86 -64.61 10.47
N ALA A 534 -28.82 -64.72 11.30
CA ALA A 534 -28.71 -65.81 12.27
C ALA A 534 -29.80 -65.70 13.36
N THR A 535 -30.11 -64.48 13.80
CA THR A 535 -31.18 -64.21 14.77
C THR A 535 -32.55 -64.50 14.19
N LEU A 536 -32.79 -64.12 12.93
CA LEU A 536 -34.00 -64.44 12.18
C LEU A 536 -34.19 -65.96 12.09
N SER A 537 -33.17 -66.67 11.62
CA SER A 537 -33.19 -68.14 11.50
C SER A 537 -33.47 -68.82 12.84
N ARG A 538 -32.81 -68.37 13.92
CA ARG A 538 -33.05 -68.87 15.28
C ARG A 538 -34.49 -68.61 15.73
N GLY A 539 -35.00 -67.41 15.47
CA GLY A 539 -36.38 -67.01 15.81
C GLY A 539 -37.43 -67.86 15.09
N GLN A 540 -37.20 -68.21 13.82
CA GLN A 540 -38.06 -69.11 13.04
C GLN A 540 -38.07 -70.52 13.62
N ILE A 541 -36.89 -71.07 13.97
CA ILE A 541 -36.77 -72.40 14.60
C ILE A 541 -37.49 -72.43 15.95
N LEU A 542 -37.28 -71.40 16.79
CA LEU A 542 -37.94 -71.30 18.09
C LEU A 542 -39.46 -71.12 17.97
N GLN A 543 -39.94 -70.38 16.98
CA GLN A 543 -41.37 -70.25 16.69
C GLN A 543 -41.98 -71.61 16.35
N GLN A 544 -41.34 -72.39 15.46
CA GLN A 544 -41.78 -73.74 15.08
C GLN A 544 -41.71 -74.74 16.25
N ALA A 545 -40.66 -74.66 17.08
CA ALA A 545 -40.52 -75.53 18.25
C ALA A 545 -41.53 -75.17 19.35
N ALA A 546 -41.80 -73.88 19.57
CA ALA A 546 -42.75 -73.42 20.57
C ALA A 546 -44.20 -73.73 20.18
N THR A 547 -44.59 -73.67 18.90
CA THR A 547 -45.92 -74.10 18.46
C THR A 547 -46.14 -75.60 18.70
N ALA A 548 -45.13 -76.43 18.42
CA ALA A 548 -45.15 -77.86 18.74
C ALA A 548 -45.22 -78.11 20.26
N MET A 549 -44.49 -77.34 21.07
CA MET A 549 -44.55 -77.46 22.54
C MET A 549 -45.85 -76.93 23.15
N VAL A 550 -46.49 -75.89 22.60
CA VAL A 550 -47.84 -75.46 23.03
C VAL A 550 -48.86 -76.58 22.74
N ALA A 551 -48.76 -77.22 21.57
CA ALA A 551 -49.59 -78.37 21.25
C ALA A 551 -49.39 -79.52 22.26
N GLN A 552 -48.13 -79.85 22.58
CA GLN A 552 -47.78 -80.88 23.57
C GLN A 552 -48.24 -80.52 25.00
N ALA A 553 -48.03 -79.28 25.43
CA ALA A 553 -48.37 -78.81 26.77
C ALA A 553 -49.89 -78.79 27.01
N ASN A 554 -50.70 -78.68 25.95
CA ASN A 554 -52.15 -78.74 26.02
C ASN A 554 -52.71 -80.18 25.99
N GLN A 555 -51.94 -81.18 25.55
CA GLN A 555 -52.38 -82.59 25.56
C GLN A 555 -52.46 -83.20 26.97
N LEU A 556 -51.55 -82.83 27.87
CA LEU A 556 -51.48 -83.38 29.23
C LEU A 556 -52.73 -83.09 30.09
N PRO A 557 -53.24 -81.85 30.15
CA PRO A 557 -54.50 -81.55 30.83
C PRO A 557 -55.72 -82.13 30.10
N GLN A 558 -55.70 -82.19 28.76
CA GLN A 558 -56.79 -82.78 27.96
C GLN A 558 -56.94 -84.29 28.22
N ALA A 559 -55.82 -85.01 28.36
CA ALA A 559 -55.82 -86.42 28.73
C ALA A 559 -56.39 -86.66 30.14
N VAL A 560 -56.09 -85.76 31.10
CA VAL A 560 -56.64 -85.82 32.47
C VAL A 560 -58.13 -85.46 32.51
N VAL A 561 -58.59 -84.48 31.74
CA VAL A 561 -60.02 -84.15 31.61
C VAL A 561 -60.79 -85.27 30.89
N ALA A 562 -60.16 -85.98 29.96
CA ALA A 562 -60.74 -87.16 29.32
C ALA A 562 -60.85 -88.37 30.27
N LEU A 563 -60.03 -88.44 31.32
CA LEU A 563 -60.11 -89.45 32.40
C LEU A 563 -61.11 -89.08 33.51
N LEU A 564 -61.58 -87.82 33.55
CA LEU A 564 -62.55 -87.30 34.52
C LEU A 564 -63.97 -87.13 33.94
N ARG A 565 -64.18 -87.57 32.69
CA ARG A 565 -65.48 -87.83 32.07
C ARG A 565 -65.76 -89.32 32.12
#